data_AF-A0A953EQN5-F1
#
_entry.id   AF-A0A953EQN5-F1
#
_cell.length_a   1.000
_cell.length_b   1.000
_cell.length_c   1.000
_cell.angle_alpha   90.00
_cell.angle_beta   90.00
_cell.angle_gamma   90.00
#
_symmetry.space_group_name_H-M   'P 1'
#
loop_
_entity.id
_entity.type
_entity.pdbx_description
1 polymer ?
#
loop_
_entity_poly.entity_id
_entity_poly.type
_entity_poly.pdbx_seq_one_letter_code
_entity_poly.pdbx_strand_id
1 'polypeptide(L)'
;ARAASLRQHPGDATDDAQASATANLASAGVPCLTITTTVDTTDFAPGGTVTVTVRCEASMADVTLLGVPGRRTFTATATEVIDTYRSGS
;
A
#
# COMPACT_ATOMS: atom_id res chain seq x y z
N ALA A 1 3.94 3.39 2.20
CA ALA A 1 4.25 4.33 3.29
C ALA A 1 5.34 5.33 2.88
N ARG A 2 6.52 4.86 2.45
CA ARG A 2 7.63 5.77 2.11
C ARG A 2 7.34 6.85 1.06
N ALA A 3 6.68 6.51 -0.05
CA ALA A 3 6.32 7.53 -1.05
C ALA A 3 5.31 8.55 -0.48
N ALA A 4 4.35 8.06 0.30
CA ALA A 4 3.33 8.87 0.94
C ALA A 4 3.88 9.84 2.00
N SER A 5 4.90 9.42 2.76
CA SER A 5 5.49 10.24 3.83
C SER A 5 6.28 11.45 3.32
N LEU A 6 6.54 11.53 2.02
CA LEU A 6 7.21 12.67 1.36
C LEU A 6 6.21 13.75 0.89
N ARG A 7 4.91 13.52 1.02
CA ARG A 7 3.86 14.44 0.55
C ARG A 7 3.38 15.37 1.66
N GLN A 8 2.98 16.57 1.26
CA GLN A 8 2.42 17.58 2.17
C GLN A 8 0.90 17.48 2.30
N HIS A 9 0.23 16.88 1.32
CA HIS A 9 -1.22 16.73 1.30
C HIS A 9 -1.64 15.25 1.38
N PRO A 10 -2.65 14.90 2.19
CA PRO A 10 -3.15 13.53 2.31
C PRO A 10 -3.64 12.91 0.99
N GLY A 11 -4.21 13.73 0.10
CA GLY A 11 -4.66 13.28 -1.23
C GLY A 11 -3.50 12.74 -2.06
N ASP A 12 -2.46 13.57 -2.27
CA ASP A 12 -1.26 13.16 -2.99
C ASP A 12 -0.56 11.95 -2.34
N ALA A 13 -0.56 11.90 -1.00
CA ALA A 13 0.01 10.78 -0.25
C ALA A 13 -0.73 9.46 -0.55
N THR A 14 -2.04 9.55 -0.72
CA THR A 14 -2.89 8.41 -1.09
C THR A 14 -2.61 7.96 -2.52
N ASP A 15 -2.54 8.90 -3.47
CA ASP A 15 -2.25 8.60 -4.87
C ASP A 15 -0.87 7.94 -5.04
N ASP A 16 0.17 8.50 -4.41
CA ASP A 16 1.53 7.96 -4.46
C ASP A 16 1.63 6.59 -3.78
N ALA A 17 0.91 6.36 -2.68
CA ALA A 17 0.84 5.05 -2.03
C ALA A 17 0.19 4.00 -2.93
N GLN A 18 -0.91 4.36 -3.60
CA GLN A 18 -1.63 3.48 -4.52
C GLN A 18 -0.78 3.12 -5.75
N ALA A 19 -0.14 4.12 -6.35
CA ALA A 19 0.78 3.93 -7.48
C ALA A 19 1.94 3.02 -7.08
N SER A 20 2.56 3.27 -5.92
CA SER A 20 3.67 2.47 -5.41
C SER A 20 3.26 1.03 -5.11
N ALA A 21 2.11 0.81 -4.47
CA ALA A 21 1.60 -0.53 -4.19
C ALA A 21 1.36 -1.33 -5.46
N THR A 22 0.74 -0.70 -6.46
CA THR A 22 0.45 -1.31 -7.77
C THR A 22 1.75 -1.67 -8.51
N ALA A 23 2.70 -0.74 -8.57
CA ALA A 23 3.99 -0.96 -9.23
C ALA A 23 4.81 -2.07 -8.55
N ASN A 24 4.84 -2.10 -7.21
CA ASN A 24 5.57 -3.12 -6.46
C ASN A 24 4.98 -4.52 -6.66
N LEU A 25 3.65 -4.66 -6.62
CA LEU A 25 2.98 -5.94 -6.86
C LEU A 25 3.21 -6.43 -8.29
N ALA A 26 3.15 -5.52 -9.27
CA ALA A 26 3.44 -5.84 -10.66
C ALA A 26 4.91 -6.28 -10.85
N SER A 27 5.88 -5.55 -10.27
CA SER A 27 7.30 -5.89 -10.33
C SER A 27 7.63 -7.20 -9.63
N ALA A 28 6.88 -7.56 -8.58
CA ALA A 28 7.04 -8.82 -7.87
C ALA A 28 6.32 -9.99 -8.57
N GLY A 29 5.58 -9.74 -9.65
CA GLY A 29 4.83 -10.76 -10.38
C GLY A 29 3.68 -11.37 -9.57
N VAL A 30 3.10 -10.62 -8.63
CA VAL A 30 1.99 -11.10 -7.79
C VAL A 30 0.66 -10.91 -8.51
N PRO A 31 -0.05 -11.98 -8.92
CA PRO A 31 -1.30 -11.88 -9.68
C PRO A 31 -2.49 -11.62 -8.75
N CYS A 32 -2.62 -10.39 -8.26
CA CYS A 32 -3.77 -9.96 -7.47
C CYS A 32 -5.01 -9.84 -8.38
N LEU A 33 -6.08 -10.55 -8.03
CA LEU A 33 -7.41 -10.36 -8.62
C LEU A 33 -8.01 -9.01 -8.19
N THR A 34 -7.81 -8.66 -6.92
CA THR A 34 -8.26 -7.41 -6.33
C THR A 34 -7.14 -6.86 -5.45
N ILE A 35 -6.84 -5.57 -5.62
CA ILE A 35 -5.92 -4.82 -4.77
C ILE A 35 -6.74 -3.74 -4.05
N THR A 36 -6.56 -3.65 -2.74
CA THR A 36 -7.11 -2.56 -1.92
C THR A 36 -5.96 -1.93 -1.14
N THR A 37 -5.78 -0.63 -1.31
CA THR A 37 -4.78 0.14 -0.60
C THR A 37 -5.49 1.15 0.28
N THR A 38 -5.32 1.01 1.59
CA THR A 38 -5.84 1.94 2.59
C THR A 38 -4.68 2.77 3.12
N VAL A 39 -4.88 4.09 3.18
CA VAL A 39 -3.89 5.03 3.69
C VAL A 39 -4.51 5.76 4.87
N ASP A 40 -3.92 5.57 6.05
CA ASP A 40 -4.28 6.29 7.26
C ASP A 40 -3.45 7.57 7.34
N THR A 41 -4.16 8.69 7.23
CA THR A 41 -3.63 10.05 7.30
C THR A 41 -4.24 10.81 8.48
N THR A 42 -4.66 10.12 9.54
CA THR A 42 -5.27 10.77 10.73
C THR A 42 -4.28 11.68 11.47
N ASP A 43 -3.00 11.32 11.49
CA ASP A 43 -1.90 12.10 12.08
C ASP A 43 -0.99 12.69 10.98
N PHE A 44 -1.60 13.23 9.92
CA PHE A 44 -0.88 13.67 8.73
C PHE A 44 -0.34 15.11 8.85
N ALA A 45 0.75 15.26 9.59
CA ALA A 45 1.50 16.50 9.75
C ALA A 45 3.01 16.22 9.82
N PRO A 46 3.90 17.22 9.62
CA PRO A 46 5.34 17.05 9.80
C PRO A 46 5.68 16.42 11.16
N GLY A 47 6.40 15.29 11.14
CA GLY A 47 6.75 14.51 12.34
C GLY A 47 5.64 13.58 12.86
N GLY A 48 4.43 13.67 12.30
CA GLY A 48 3.37 12.68 12.45
C GLY A 48 3.62 11.45 11.58
N THR A 49 2.59 10.62 11.37
CA THR A 49 2.75 9.33 10.68
C THR A 49 1.75 9.11 9.56
N VAL A 50 2.16 8.28 8.60
CA VAL A 50 1.28 7.72 7.58
C VAL A 50 1.41 6.20 7.60
N THR A 51 0.28 5.51 7.74
CA THR A 51 0.23 4.04 7.68
C THR A 51 -0.47 3.61 6.41
N VAL A 52 0.18 2.73 5.64
CA VAL A 52 -0.35 2.17 4.40
C VAL A 52 -0.55 0.68 4.58
N THR A 53 -1.79 0.23 4.38
CA THR A 53 -2.17 -1.18 4.39
C THR A 53 -2.57 -1.59 2.98
N VAL A 54 -1.87 -2.57 2.43
CA VAL A 54 -2.17 -3.16 1.13
C VAL A 54 -2.76 -4.55 1.35
N ARG A 55 -3.94 -4.78 0.77
CA ARG A 55 -4.59 -6.08 0.71
C ARG A 55 -4.64 -6.54 -0.75
N CYS A 56 -4.19 -7.76 -0.99
CA CYS A 56 -4.23 -8.41 -2.29
C CYS A 56 -4.97 -9.75 -2.17
N GLU A 57 -6.02 -9.94 -2.95
CA GLU A 57 -6.64 -11.26 -3.13
C GLU A 57 -6.00 -11.91 -4.36
N ALA A 58 -5.20 -12.96 -4.19
CA ALA A 58 -4.59 -13.68 -5.30
C ALA A 58 -5.33 -15.00 -5.56
N SER A 59 -5.44 -15.36 -6.84
CA SER A 59 -5.88 -16.70 -7.23
C SER A 59 -4.76 -17.71 -7.00
N MET A 60 -5.09 -18.83 -6.39
CA MET A 60 -4.23 -19.99 -6.24
C MET A 60 -4.79 -21.12 -7.10
N ALA A 61 -4.96 -20.86 -8.40
CA ALA A 61 -5.51 -21.82 -9.36
C ALA A 61 -4.69 -23.13 -9.38
N ASP A 62 -3.37 -23.07 -9.17
CA ASP A 62 -2.50 -24.25 -9.13
C ASP A 62 -2.73 -25.15 -7.90
N VAL A 63 -3.39 -24.64 -6.85
CA VAL A 63 -3.69 -25.37 -5.60
C VAL A 63 -5.05 -26.07 -5.67
N THR A 64 -5.81 -25.87 -6.75
CA THR A 64 -7.14 -26.47 -6.96
C THR A 64 -7.11 -27.99 -7.14
N LEU A 65 -5.94 -28.58 -7.40
CA LEU A 65 -5.70 -30.04 -7.38
C LEU A 65 -6.09 -30.70 -6.05
N LEU A 66 -6.24 -29.91 -4.97
CA LEU A 66 -6.63 -30.37 -3.63
C LEU A 66 -8.10 -30.05 -3.26
N GLY A 67 -8.93 -29.56 -4.20
CA GLY A 67 -10.37 -29.37 -3.98
C GLY A 67 -10.77 -28.15 -3.12
N VAL A 68 -9.86 -27.21 -2.88
CA VAL A 68 -10.11 -26.01 -2.07
C VAL A 68 -10.30 -24.80 -3.00
N PRO A 69 -11.32 -23.94 -2.80
CA PRO A 69 -11.46 -22.71 -3.58
C PRO A 69 -10.19 -21.86 -3.43
N GLY A 70 -9.42 -21.78 -4.52
CA GLY A 70 -8.07 -21.25 -4.54
C GLY A 70 -8.05 -19.72 -4.56
N ARG A 71 -8.39 -19.08 -3.44
CA ARG A 71 -8.15 -17.65 -3.24
C ARG A 71 -7.48 -17.43 -1.89
N ARG A 72 -6.40 -16.66 -1.86
CA ARG A 72 -5.74 -16.25 -0.62
C ARG A 72 -5.65 -14.74 -0.56
N THR A 73 -6.00 -14.20 0.60
CA THR A 73 -5.78 -12.79 0.90
C THR A 73 -4.41 -12.63 1.54
N PHE A 74 -3.59 -11.74 0.99
CA PHE A 74 -2.35 -11.26 1.55
C PHE A 74 -2.55 -9.82 2.04
N THR A 75 -2.06 -9.53 3.24
CA THR A 75 -2.11 -8.18 3.81
C THR A 75 -0.72 -7.78 4.24
N ALA A 76 -0.29 -6.59 3.81
CA ALA A 76 0.96 -5.98 4.23
C ALA A 76 0.66 -4.59 4.78
N THR A 77 1.33 -4.22 5.88
CA THR A 77 1.22 -2.90 6.49
C THR A 77 2.60 -2.29 6.60
N ALA A 78 2.71 -1.02 6.26
CA ALA A 78 3.93 -0.23 6.43
C ALA A 78 3.57 1.13 7.03
N THR A 79 4.38 1.61 7.96
CA THR A 79 4.21 2.91 8.62
C THR A 79 5.50 3.69 8.48
N GLU A 80 5.38 4.98 8.17
CA GLU A 80 6.52 5.90 8.04
C GLU A 80 6.19 7.23 8.70
N VAL A 81 7.23 7.91 9.18
CA VAL A 81 7.13 9.27 9.71
C VAL A 81 7.08 10.25 8.54
N ILE A 82 6.18 11.23 8.61
CA ILE A 82 6.03 12.27 7.59
C ILE A 82 7.22 13.22 7.68
N ASP A 83 7.84 13.44 6.52
CA ASP A 83 9.04 14.23 6.41
C ASP A 83 8.80 15.65 6.95
N THR A 84 9.74 16.11 7.77
CA THR A 84 9.74 17.47 8.35
C THR A 84 10.51 18.46 7.50
N TYR A 85 11.31 17.99 6.54
CA TYR A 85 12.19 18.80 5.71
C TYR A 85 11.54 19.19 4.39
N ARG A 86 10.66 20.20 4.46
CA ARG A 86 10.45 21.24 3.42
C ARG A 86 9.44 22.28 3.90
N SER A 87 9.83 23.04 4.92
CA SER A 87 9.37 24.41 5.12
C SER A 87 10.51 25.35 4.73
N GLY A 88 10.61 25.71 3.45
CA GLY A 88 11.65 26.63 3.02
C GLY A 88 11.81 26.79 1.52
N SER A 89 10.91 27.56 0.91
CA SER A 89 11.23 28.69 0.02
C SER A 89 9.96 29.42 -0.38
#